data_AF-A0A1X7VBP6-F1
#
_entry.id   AF-A0A1X7VBP6-F1
#
_cell.length_a   1.000
_cell.length_b   1.000
_cell.length_c   1.000
_cell.angle_alpha   90.00
_cell.angle_beta   90.00
_cell.angle_gamma   90.00
#
_symmetry.space_group_name_H-M   'P 1'
#
loop_
_entity.id
_entity.type
_entity.pdbx_description
1 polymer ?
#
loop_
_entity_poly.entity_id
_entity_poly.type
_entity_poly.pdbx_seq_one_letter_code
_entity_poly.pdbx_strand_id
1 'polypeptide(L)'
;MQGHLAQGHRVQQHHVRDAQRRIDLDGSVLRRLRVFNRKEYSVSGPLAFYHIDGNHKLIRWIIVVNTRIDGYSRRIVYLQHMITIMQQLFSNYLLMLLELGLPSRVQAGSGESTRFCLNLKLGITILFRA
;
A
#
# COMPACT_ATOMS: atom_id res chain seq x y z
N MET A 1 -10.27 -1.75 -24.94
CA MET A 1 -10.61 -1.94 -23.51
C MET A 1 -11.49 -0.78 -23.06
N GLN A 2 -12.72 -1.07 -22.63
CA GLN A 2 -13.77 -0.07 -22.38
C GLN A 2 -13.43 0.85 -21.19
N GLY A 3 -13.39 2.16 -21.45
CA GLY A 3 -13.37 3.18 -20.41
C GLY A 3 -14.81 3.50 -20.01
N HIS A 4 -15.13 3.39 -18.73
CA HIS A 4 -16.38 3.90 -18.19
C HIS A 4 -16.07 5.23 -17.50
N LEU A 5 -16.70 6.32 -17.95
CA LEU A 5 -16.77 7.53 -17.16
C LEU A 5 -17.92 7.34 -16.15
N ALA A 6 -17.75 7.82 -14.92
CA ALA A 6 -18.57 7.49 -13.75
C ALA A 6 -20.08 7.76 -13.85
N GLN A 7 -20.56 8.36 -14.95
CA GLN A 7 -21.97 8.72 -15.20
C GLN A 7 -22.63 7.89 -16.32
N GLY A 8 -22.09 6.72 -16.67
CA GLY A 8 -22.71 5.81 -17.66
C GLY A 8 -22.33 6.09 -19.13
N HIS A 9 -21.47 7.08 -19.38
CA HIS A 9 -20.93 7.34 -20.71
C HIS A 9 -19.81 6.35 -21.06
N ARG A 10 -20.01 5.60 -22.16
CA ARG A 10 -19.02 4.67 -22.72
C ARG A 10 -18.11 5.40 -23.70
N VAL A 11 -17.09 6.08 -23.19
CA VAL A 11 -16.06 6.75 -24.00
C VAL A 11 -14.72 6.06 -23.79
N GLN A 12 -14.04 5.75 -24.89
CA GLN A 12 -12.71 5.15 -24.81
C GLN A 12 -11.72 6.13 -24.17
N GLN A 13 -10.86 5.64 -23.28
CA GLN A 13 -9.90 6.49 -22.56
C GLN A 13 -8.99 7.30 -23.50
N HIS A 14 -8.64 6.74 -24.67
CA HIS A 14 -7.79 7.44 -25.63
C HIS A 14 -8.49 8.65 -26.24
N HIS A 15 -9.78 8.56 -26.59
CA HIS A 15 -10.56 9.70 -27.06
C HIS A 15 -10.64 10.84 -26.04
N VAL A 16 -10.81 10.51 -24.75
CA VAL A 16 -10.83 11.52 -23.68
C VAL A 16 -9.48 12.21 -23.55
N ARG A 17 -8.38 11.45 -23.59
CA ARG A 17 -7.02 12.01 -23.54
C ARG A 17 -6.71 12.87 -24.75
N ASP A 18 -7.12 12.46 -25.95
CA ASP A 18 -6.89 13.22 -27.17
C ASP A 18 -7.71 14.51 -27.19
N ALA A 19 -8.96 14.48 -26.71
CA ALA A 19 -9.76 15.68 -26.51
C ALA A 19 -9.11 16.64 -25.50
N GLN A 20 -8.64 16.12 -24.35
CA GLN A 20 -7.92 16.91 -23.35
C GLN A 20 -6.65 17.56 -23.91
N ARG A 21 -5.86 16.84 -24.72
CA ARG A 21 -4.66 17.39 -25.36
C ARG A 21 -4.97 18.49 -26.37
N ARG A 22 -6.08 18.39 -27.09
CA ARG A 22 -6.52 19.43 -28.05
C ARG A 22 -6.96 20.71 -27.35
N ILE A 23 -7.59 20.58 -26.18
CA ILE A 23 -8.15 21.72 -25.43
C ILE A 23 -7.09 22.36 -24.51
N ASP A 24 -6.23 21.55 -23.90
CA ASP A 24 -5.28 21.95 -22.86
C ASP A 24 -3.98 21.14 -23.01
N LEU A 25 -3.18 21.51 -24.03
CA LEU A 25 -1.90 20.85 -24.30
C LEU A 25 -0.93 21.07 -23.12
N ASP A 26 -0.82 22.31 -22.67
CA ASP A 26 0.09 22.69 -21.58
C ASP A 26 -0.30 22.02 -20.27
N GLY A 27 -1.57 22.04 -19.87
CA GLY A 27 -2.02 21.34 -18.68
C GLY A 27 -1.97 19.81 -18.82
N SER A 28 -2.06 19.25 -20.03
CA SER A 28 -1.82 17.83 -20.27
C SER A 28 -0.35 17.46 -20.06
N VAL A 29 0.57 18.29 -20.56
CA VAL A 29 2.01 18.14 -20.36
C VAL A 29 2.36 18.35 -18.88
N LEU A 30 1.88 19.41 -18.24
CA LEU A 30 2.11 19.70 -16.82
C LEU A 30 1.55 18.61 -15.90
N ARG A 31 0.39 18.01 -16.19
CA ARG A 31 -0.11 16.85 -15.42
C ARG A 31 0.75 15.60 -15.60
N ARG A 32 1.33 15.40 -16.79
CA ARG A 32 2.28 14.31 -17.04
C ARG A 32 3.62 14.55 -16.34
N LEU A 33 4.05 15.81 -16.28
CA LEU A 33 5.28 16.26 -15.62
C LEU A 33 5.12 16.45 -14.12
N ARG A 34 3.88 16.51 -13.60
CA ARG A 34 3.59 16.48 -12.16
C ARG A 34 4.08 15.15 -11.61
N VAL A 35 5.34 15.15 -11.20
CA VAL A 35 5.84 14.32 -10.12
C VAL A 35 4.83 14.52 -8.99
N PHE A 36 4.12 13.48 -8.61
CA PHE A 36 3.26 13.54 -7.45
C PHE A 36 4.13 14.07 -6.30
N ASN A 37 3.80 15.25 -5.77
CA ASN A 37 4.31 15.68 -4.47
C ASN A 37 3.75 14.64 -3.49
N ARG A 38 4.52 13.58 -3.28
CA ARG A 38 4.25 12.60 -2.23
C ARG A 38 4.13 13.44 -0.96
N LYS A 39 2.96 13.38 -0.31
CA LYS A 39 2.75 14.11 0.93
C LYS A 39 3.91 13.76 1.86
N GLU A 40 4.63 14.76 2.35
CA GLU A 40 5.56 14.57 3.45
C GLU A 40 4.72 14.16 4.66
N TYR A 41 4.82 12.89 5.03
CA TYR A 41 4.27 12.41 6.28
C TYR A 41 5.42 12.12 7.22
N SER A 42 5.33 12.66 8.42
CA SER A 42 6.27 12.46 9.51
C SER A 42 5.56 11.76 10.65
N VAL A 43 6.28 10.89 11.35
CA VAL A 43 5.79 10.16 12.52
C VAL A 43 6.73 10.42 13.69
N SER A 44 6.26 10.24 14.92
CA SER A 44 6.94 10.69 16.14
C SER A 44 8.29 10.01 16.42
N GLY A 45 8.60 8.89 15.77
CA GLY A 45 9.84 8.15 15.97
C GLY A 45 9.78 6.73 15.38
N PRO A 46 10.89 5.97 15.47
CA PRO A 46 10.89 4.54 15.13
C PRO A 46 9.77 3.80 15.87
N LEU A 47 9.21 2.75 15.26
CA LEU A 47 8.09 1.97 15.83
C LEU A 47 6.80 2.78 16.06
N ALA A 48 6.73 4.07 15.72
CA ALA A 48 5.45 4.79 15.81
C ALA A 48 4.44 4.26 14.79
N PHE A 49 4.92 3.79 13.63
CA PHE A 49 4.08 3.48 12.49
C PHE A 49 4.77 2.56 11.49
N TYR A 50 4.12 1.47 11.08
CA TYR A 50 4.57 0.61 9.99
C TYR A 50 3.60 0.64 8.80
N HIS A 51 4.14 0.83 7.60
CA HIS A 51 3.41 0.62 6.34
C HIS A 51 3.58 -0.83 5.91
N ILE A 52 2.46 -1.52 5.63
CA ILE A 52 2.44 -2.83 4.97
C ILE A 52 1.92 -2.63 3.55
N ASP A 53 2.68 -3.07 2.57
CA ASP A 53 2.27 -3.06 1.17
C ASP A 53 2.55 -4.39 0.48
N GLY A 54 1.59 -4.83 -0.33
CA GLY A 54 1.64 -6.07 -1.10
C GLY A 54 1.85 -5.77 -2.58
N ASN A 55 2.98 -6.21 -3.13
CA ASN A 55 3.24 -6.13 -4.56
C ASN A 55 2.71 -7.39 -5.27
N HIS A 56 1.60 -7.20 -5.98
CA HIS A 56 0.91 -8.24 -6.74
C HIS A 56 1.31 -8.31 -8.21
N LYS A 57 2.36 -7.59 -8.66
CA LYS A 57 2.77 -7.58 -10.08
C LYS A 57 3.15 -8.97 -10.61
N LEU A 58 3.58 -9.87 -9.73
CA LEU A 58 3.98 -11.24 -10.06
C LEU A 58 2.89 -12.27 -9.80
N ILE A 59 1.63 -11.84 -9.59
CA ILE A 59 0.52 -12.75 -9.25
C ILE A 59 0.24 -13.80 -10.34
N ARG A 60 0.59 -13.51 -11.61
CA ARG A 60 0.52 -14.49 -12.72
C ARG A 60 1.36 -15.74 -12.44
N TRP A 61 2.44 -15.59 -11.69
CA TRP A 61 3.35 -16.65 -11.27
C TRP A 61 3.04 -17.14 -9.85
N ILE A 62 1.90 -16.74 -9.28
CA ILE A 62 1.47 -17.06 -7.91
C ILE A 62 2.46 -16.47 -6.87
N ILE A 63 3.21 -15.43 -7.24
CA ILE A 63 4.13 -14.75 -6.34
C ILE A 63 3.53 -13.43 -5.90
N VAL A 64 3.38 -13.26 -4.59
CA VAL A 64 3.03 -11.99 -3.96
C VAL A 64 4.17 -11.58 -3.05
N VAL A 65 4.70 -10.38 -3.24
CA VAL A 65 5.79 -9.85 -2.39
C VAL A 65 5.19 -8.91 -1.35
N ASN A 66 5.30 -9.28 -0.09
CA ASN A 66 4.86 -8.43 1.03
C ASN A 66 6.06 -7.67 1.58
N THR A 67 5.90 -6.36 1.67
CA THR A 67 6.90 -5.43 2.18
C THR A 67 6.37 -4.76 3.44
N ARG A 68 7.27 -4.50 4.38
CA ARG A 68 6.98 -3.65 5.54
C ARG A 68 8.05 -2.61 5.72
N ILE A 69 7.61 -1.37 5.90
CA ILE A 69 8.48 -0.21 5.94
C ILE A 69 8.21 0.57 7.23
N ASP A 70 9.28 0.96 7.92
CA ASP A 70 9.19 1.84 9.06
C ASP A 70 8.83 3.27 8.61
N GLY A 71 7.74 3.81 9.15
CA GLY A 71 7.24 5.12 8.77
C GLY A 71 8.18 6.27 9.13
N TYR A 72 9.05 6.08 10.12
CA TYR A 72 10.02 7.08 10.55
C TYR A 72 11.27 7.06 9.69
N SER A 73 12.02 5.96 9.72
CA SER A 73 13.32 5.83 9.05
C SER A 73 13.22 5.50 7.56
N ARG A 74 12.03 5.09 7.08
CA ARG A 74 11.78 4.59 5.72
C ARG A 74 12.57 3.33 5.37
N ARG A 75 13.15 2.66 6.37
CA ARG A 75 13.86 1.39 6.19
C ARG A 75 12.87 0.26 5.97
N ILE A 76 13.26 -0.67 5.11
CA ILE A 76 12.55 -1.92 4.92
C ILE A 76 12.83 -2.78 6.15
N VAL A 77 11.80 -2.99 6.96
CA VAL A 77 11.82 -3.79 8.18
C VAL A 77 11.63 -5.26 7.84
N TYR A 78 10.88 -5.53 6.77
CA TYR A 78 10.56 -6.89 6.34
C TYR A 78 10.28 -6.95 4.85
N LEU A 79 10.79 -8.00 4.21
CA LEU A 79 10.52 -8.31 2.81
C LEU A 79 10.39 -9.82 2.65
N GLN A 80 9.22 -10.32 2.28
CA GLN A 80 9.00 -11.74 2.05
C GLN A 80 8.14 -11.95 0.82
N HIS A 81 8.54 -12.91 -0.01
CA HIS A 81 7.68 -13.43 -1.07
C HIS A 81 6.80 -14.55 -0.53
N MET A 82 5.58 -14.65 -1.03
CA MET A 82 4.67 -15.76 -0.79
C MET A 82 4.30 -16.44 -2.08
N ILE A 83 4.21 -17.77 -2.00
CA ILE A 83 3.79 -18.67 -3.07
C ILE A 83 2.45 -19.36 -2.70
N THR A 84 2.10 -19.39 -1.40
CA THR A 84 0.90 -20.03 -0.85
C THR A 84 0.25 -19.20 0.26
N ILE A 85 -0.99 -19.57 0.60
CA ILE A 85 -1.96 -18.77 1.37
C ILE A 85 -1.55 -18.70 2.86
N MET A 86 -1.09 -17.53 3.29
CA MET A 86 -1.14 -16.98 4.66
C MET A 86 -0.26 -17.55 5.79
N GLN A 87 0.01 -18.85 5.91
CA GLN A 87 0.60 -19.39 7.16
C GLN A 87 2.09 -19.03 7.39
N GLN A 88 2.91 -19.00 6.34
CA GLN A 88 4.36 -18.71 6.45
C GLN A 88 4.70 -17.23 6.63
N LEU A 89 3.72 -16.33 6.43
CA LEU A 89 3.88 -14.91 6.76
C LEU A 89 3.95 -14.71 8.27
N PHE A 90 3.15 -15.47 9.02
CA PHE A 90 2.89 -15.15 10.43
C PHE A 90 4.08 -15.47 11.35
N SER A 91 4.75 -16.61 11.15
CA SER A 91 5.90 -17.01 11.97
C SER A 91 7.10 -16.08 11.78
N ASN A 92 7.48 -15.81 10.53
CA ASN A 92 8.58 -14.90 10.21
C ASN A 92 8.27 -13.47 10.63
N TYR A 93 6.99 -13.09 10.56
CA TYR A 93 6.52 -11.82 11.05
C TYR A 93 6.67 -11.67 12.58
N LEU A 94 6.30 -12.70 13.35
CA LEU A 94 6.46 -12.67 14.80
C LEU A 94 7.93 -12.63 15.22
N LEU A 95 8.81 -13.39 14.56
CA LEU A 95 10.25 -13.33 14.82
C LEU A 95 10.82 -11.93 14.58
N MET A 96 10.46 -11.31 13.46
CA MET A 96 10.84 -9.93 13.17
C MET A 96 10.33 -8.93 14.23
N LEU A 97 9.09 -9.11 14.73
CA LEU A 97 8.56 -8.25 15.79
C LEU A 97 9.27 -8.45 17.13
N LEU A 98 9.74 -9.66 17.42
CA LEU A 98 10.52 -9.95 18.61
C LEU A 98 11.91 -9.28 18.54
N GLU A 99 12.51 -9.24 17.35
CA GLU A 99 13.84 -8.65 17.16
C GLU A 99 13.81 -7.12 17.07
N LEU A 100 12.87 -6.56 16.31
CA LEU A 100 12.83 -5.11 16.01
C LEU A 100 11.84 -4.34 16.87
N GLY A 101 10.92 -5.01 17.55
CA GLY A 101 9.89 -4.41 18.38
C GLY A 101 8.56 -4.17 17.67
N LEU A 102 7.57 -3.82 18.48
CA LEU A 102 6.18 -3.70 18.08
C LEU A 102 5.83 -2.25 17.71
N PRO A 103 5.24 -2.02 16.52
CA PRO A 103 4.82 -0.69 16.16
C PRO A 103 3.57 -0.29 16.94
N SER A 104 3.40 1.01 17.19
CA SER A 104 2.17 1.55 17.78
C SER A 104 0.98 1.50 16.81
N ARG A 105 1.25 1.64 15.51
CA ARG A 105 0.24 1.65 14.45
C ARG A 105 0.73 0.94 13.20
N VAL A 106 -0.23 0.40 12.46
CA VAL A 106 0.01 -0.29 11.20
C VAL A 106 -1.02 0.17 10.19
N GLN A 107 -0.58 0.45 8.97
CA GLN A 107 -1.47 0.76 7.84
C GLN A 107 -1.22 -0.23 6.71
N ALA A 108 -2.29 -0.83 6.22
CA ALA A 108 -2.31 -1.62 5.00
C ALA A 108 -2.98 -0.82 3.88
N GLY A 109 -2.79 -1.23 2.62
CA GLY A 109 -3.10 -0.47 1.39
C GLY A 109 -4.52 0.09 1.21
N SER A 110 -5.48 -0.10 2.13
CA SER A 110 -6.77 0.61 2.14
C SER A 110 -6.66 2.08 2.59
N GLY A 111 -5.52 2.50 3.12
CA GLY A 111 -5.32 3.87 3.64
C GLY A 111 -5.85 4.05 5.07
N GLU A 112 -6.48 3.03 5.65
CA GLU A 112 -6.91 3.02 7.05
C GLU A 112 -5.76 2.56 7.96
N SER A 113 -5.48 3.34 9.01
CA SER A 113 -4.47 2.98 10.00
C SER A 113 -5.13 2.33 11.22
N THR A 114 -4.70 1.13 11.59
CA THR A 114 -5.17 0.42 12.77
C THR A 114 -4.11 0.48 13.87
N ARG A 115 -4.54 0.68 15.12
CA ARG A 115 -3.64 0.54 16.28
C ARG A 115 -3.28 -0.92 16.47
N PHE A 116 -1.99 -1.21 16.68
CA PHE A 116 -1.57 -2.57 16.97
C PHE A 116 -1.76 -2.82 18.48
N CYS A 117 -2.71 -3.68 18.84
CA CYS A 117 -2.87 -4.16 20.21
C CYS A 117 -2.62 -5.68 20.22
N LEU A 118 -1.55 -6.12 20.86
CA LEU A 118 -1.36 -7.54 21.20
C LEU A 118 -2.10 -7.84 22.49
N ASN A 119 -3.22 -8.55 22.42
CA ASN A 119 -3.70 -9.31 23.56
C ASN A 119 -3.03 -10.69 23.51
N LEU A 120 -2.20 -11.00 24.51
CA LEU A 120 -1.42 -12.25 24.62
C LEU A 120 -2.26 -13.52 24.90
N LYS A 121 -3.56 -13.51 24.62
CA LYS A 121 -4.41 -14.72 24.63
C LYS A 121 -4.81 -15.05 23.20
N LEU A 122 -4.06 -15.96 22.58
CA LEU A 122 -4.40 -16.75 21.39
C LEU A 122 -5.21 -16.03 20.29
N GLY A 123 -4.51 -15.55 19.27
CA GLY A 123 -5.10 -15.06 18.03
C GLY A 123 -5.00 -13.54 17.89
N ILE A 124 -4.14 -13.07 16.99
CA ILE A 124 -4.09 -11.65 16.60
C ILE A 124 -5.36 -11.35 15.81
N THR A 125 -6.42 -10.95 16.49
CA THR A 125 -7.61 -10.37 15.87
C THR A 125 -7.25 -8.97 15.37
N ILE A 126 -6.87 -8.86 14.10
CA ILE A 126 -6.86 -7.57 13.39
C ILE A 126 -8.33 -7.17 13.22
N LEU A 127 -8.85 -6.41 14.19
CA LEU A 127 -10.16 -5.79 14.08
C LEU A 127 -10.10 -4.70 13.00
N PHE A 128 -10.49 -5.05 11.79
CA PHE A 128 -11.05 -4.08 10.86
C PHE A 128 -12.41 -3.65 11.44
N ARG A 129 -12.46 -2.49 12.08
CA ARG A 129 -13.75 -1.82 12.28
C ARG A 129 -14.11 -1.17 10.95
N ALA A 130 -15.16 -1.68 10.32
CA ALA A 130 -15.86 -1.06 9.20
C ALA A 130 -16.50 0.27 9.62
#